data_AF-A0A926SRC4-F1
#
_entry.id   AF-A0A926SRC4-F1
#
_cell.length_a   1.000
_cell.length_b   1.000
_cell.length_c   1.000
_cell.angle_alpha   90.00
_cell.angle_beta   90.00
_cell.angle_gamma   90.00
#
_symmetry.space_group_name_H-M   'P 1'
#
loop_
_entity.id
_entity.type
_entity.pdbx_description
1 polymer ?
#
loop_
_entity_poly.entity_id
_entity_poly.type
_entity_poly.pdbx_seq_one_letter_code
_entity_poly.pdbx_strand_id
1 'polypeptide(L)'
;MRRILSLMIWVVTGALIVTVVPNLSTVAQTVPAPSITIAQASSQDQISQIVVNYLEKDGGTAQASVWSVKVVGNYALAHWLQGHAGGQALLRRANNQWAIVQLGGGAMDVSTLRQLGVPDDATARSLLAE
;
A
#
# COMPACT_ATOMS: atom_id res chain seq x y z
N MET A 1 48.88 -34.47 -4.98
CA MET A 1 48.74 -35.51 -3.94
C MET A 1 47.25 -35.78 -3.80
N ARG A 2 46.67 -36.87 -4.35
CA ARG A 2 46.50 -38.17 -3.67
C ARG A 2 46.14 -37.91 -2.19
N ARG A 3 44.99 -38.25 -1.59
CA ARG A 3 44.23 -39.53 -1.57
C ARG A 3 42.88 -39.26 -0.85
N ILE A 4 41.74 -39.60 -1.44
CA ILE A 4 40.78 -40.62 -0.98
C ILE A 4 40.97 -41.14 0.46
N LEU A 5 39.94 -40.97 1.30
CA LEU A 5 39.64 -41.72 2.53
C LEU A 5 38.10 -41.68 2.70
N SER A 6 37.29 -42.56 2.12
CA SER A 6 37.13 -44.02 2.26
C SER A 6 36.38 -44.46 3.54
N LEU A 7 35.53 -45.46 3.34
CA LEU A 7 34.61 -46.20 4.22
C LEU A 7 33.22 -45.55 4.42
N MET A 8 32.09 -46.24 4.18
CA MET A 8 31.86 -47.68 4.19
C MET A 8 30.64 -48.03 3.33
N ILE A 9 30.86 -48.87 2.32
CA ILE A 9 29.82 -49.52 1.51
C ILE A 9 29.34 -50.75 2.28
N TRP A 10 28.04 -50.82 2.55
CA TRP A 10 27.27 -52.05 2.77
C TRP A 10 26.07 -51.95 1.82
N VAL A 11 26.08 -52.67 0.70
CA VAL A 11 25.56 -54.04 0.54
C VAL A 11 24.05 -54.10 0.78
N VAL A 12 23.27 -53.96 -0.31
CA VAL A 12 22.44 -55.02 -0.92
C VAL A 12 21.13 -55.25 -0.17
N THR A 13 20.00 -55.03 -0.84
CA THR A 13 19.03 -56.06 -1.26
C THR A 13 17.72 -55.37 -1.63
N GLY A 14 17.18 -55.74 -2.79
CA GLY A 14 16.08 -55.05 -3.42
C GLY A 14 14.74 -55.15 -2.69
N ALA A 15 13.92 -54.13 -2.92
CA ALA A 15 12.48 -54.24 -2.98
C ALA A 15 12.00 -53.21 -4.00
N LEU A 16 11.29 -53.70 -5.00
CA LEU A 16 10.58 -52.96 -6.03
C LEU A 16 9.66 -51.92 -5.37
N ILE A 17 10.09 -50.66 -5.31
CA ILE A 17 9.19 -49.54 -5.05
C ILE A 17 8.71 -49.03 -6.40
N VAL A 18 7.41 -49.23 -6.67
CA VAL A 18 6.68 -48.43 -7.66
C VAL A 18 6.83 -46.98 -7.21
N THR A 19 7.79 -46.27 -7.79
CA THR A 19 7.85 -44.83 -7.68
C THR A 19 6.70 -44.32 -8.52
N VAL A 20 5.60 -43.97 -7.85
CA VAL A 20 4.71 -42.94 -8.36
C VAL A 20 5.63 -41.78 -8.68
N VAL A 21 5.86 -41.51 -9.95
CA VAL A 21 6.51 -40.26 -10.38
C VAL A 21 5.57 -39.17 -9.88
N PRO A 22 5.89 -38.38 -8.83
CA PRO A 22 5.16 -37.15 -8.70
C PRO A 22 5.55 -36.36 -9.95
N ASN A 23 4.59 -36.21 -10.86
CA ASN A 23 4.66 -35.23 -11.91
C ASN A 23 5.00 -33.90 -11.21
N LEU A 24 6.28 -33.52 -11.23
CA LEU A 24 6.71 -32.18 -10.91
C LEU A 24 6.18 -31.35 -12.08
N SER A 25 4.91 -30.97 -11.98
CA SER A 25 4.44 -29.81 -12.69
C SER A 25 5.29 -28.68 -12.17
N THR A 26 6.32 -28.32 -12.94
CA THR A 26 6.98 -27.02 -12.84
C THR A 26 5.89 -26.00 -13.06
N VAL A 27 5.17 -25.66 -12.00
CA VAL A 27 4.47 -24.39 -11.93
C VAL A 27 5.61 -23.40 -11.93
N ALA A 28 5.83 -22.75 -13.06
CA ALA A 28 6.58 -21.51 -13.11
C ALA A 28 5.91 -20.59 -12.09
N GLN A 29 6.45 -20.53 -10.89
CA GLN A 29 6.01 -19.59 -9.87
C GLN A 29 6.49 -18.22 -10.36
N THR A 30 5.67 -17.55 -11.17
CA THR A 30 5.72 -16.09 -11.26
C THR A 30 5.30 -15.57 -9.90
N VAL A 31 6.26 -15.50 -8.97
CA VAL A 31 6.11 -14.77 -7.71
C VAL A 31 5.72 -13.34 -8.08
N PRO A 32 4.52 -12.85 -7.74
CA PRO A 32 4.21 -11.44 -7.94
C PRO A 32 5.13 -10.66 -7.02
N ALA A 33 5.93 -9.76 -7.58
CA ALA A 33 6.81 -8.90 -6.80
C ALA A 33 5.97 -8.14 -5.73
N PRO A 34 6.40 -8.07 -4.45
CA PRO A 34 5.69 -7.38 -3.37
C PRO A 34 5.72 -5.83 -3.49
N SER A 35 5.83 -5.30 -4.70
CA SER A 35 6.08 -3.87 -4.93
C SER A 35 4.88 -2.99 -4.65
N ILE A 36 3.65 -3.52 -4.76
CA ILE A 36 2.43 -2.70 -4.71
C ILE A 36 2.04 -2.36 -3.26
N THR A 37 2.11 -3.33 -2.35
CA THR A 37 1.74 -3.14 -0.94
C THR A 37 2.69 -2.17 -0.23
N ILE A 38 3.99 -2.26 -0.50
CA ILE A 38 5.01 -1.41 0.12
C ILE A 38 4.91 0.02 -0.41
N ALA A 39 4.65 0.21 -1.72
CA ALA A 39 4.49 1.53 -2.33
C ALA A 39 3.19 2.24 -1.89
N GLN A 40 2.12 1.47 -1.64
CA GLN A 40 0.87 2.03 -1.12
C GLN A 40 1.00 2.42 0.34
N ALA A 41 1.60 1.57 1.18
CA ALA A 41 1.89 1.91 2.58
C ALA A 41 2.77 3.16 2.68
N SER A 42 3.86 3.24 1.89
CA SER A 42 4.72 4.42 1.89
C SER A 42 4.01 5.69 1.39
N SER A 43 3.08 5.57 0.43
CA SER A 43 2.26 6.70 0.00
C SER A 43 1.30 7.15 1.10
N GLN A 44 0.66 6.22 1.82
CA GLN A 44 -0.23 6.53 2.94
C GLN A 44 0.51 7.19 4.09
N ASP A 45 1.69 6.70 4.46
CA ASP A 45 2.57 7.33 5.45
C ASP A 45 2.97 8.75 5.01
N GLN A 46 3.43 8.91 3.77
CA GLN A 46 3.82 10.23 3.25
C GLN A 46 2.65 11.22 3.27
N ILE A 47 1.47 10.80 2.82
CA ILE A 47 0.26 11.63 2.82
C ILE A 47 -0.14 12.00 4.24
N SER A 48 -0.11 11.04 5.18
CA SER A 48 -0.44 11.27 6.58
C SER A 48 0.47 12.32 7.19
N GLN A 49 1.78 12.21 6.97
CA GLN A 49 2.77 13.20 7.43
C GLN A 49 2.53 14.58 6.83
N ILE A 50 2.20 14.68 5.53
CA ILE A 50 1.89 15.96 4.90
C ILE A 50 0.67 16.63 5.55
N VAL A 51 -0.40 15.86 5.80
CA VAL A 51 -1.63 16.38 6.41
C VAL A 51 -1.40 16.79 7.86
N VAL A 52 -0.72 15.96 8.66
CA VAL A 52 -0.37 16.29 10.06
C VAL A 52 0.47 17.55 10.11
N ASN A 53 1.55 17.63 9.33
CA ASN A 53 2.43 18.80 9.32
C ASN A 53 1.68 20.08 8.90
N TYR A 54 0.72 19.98 7.97
CA TYR A 54 -0.09 21.12 7.56
C TYR A 54 -1.01 21.58 8.71
N LEU A 55 -1.75 20.66 9.33
CA LEU A 55 -2.66 20.95 10.45
C LEU A 55 -1.95 21.52 11.68
N GLU A 56 -0.75 21.02 11.99
CA GLU A 56 0.04 21.50 13.14
C GLU A 56 0.70 22.84 12.85
N LYS A 57 1.06 23.13 11.60
CA LYS A 57 1.62 24.42 11.20
C LYS A 57 0.59 25.56 11.33
N ASP A 58 -0.68 25.31 11.05
CA ASP A 58 -1.75 26.32 11.10
C ASP A 58 -2.30 26.59 12.51
N GLY A 59 -1.66 26.07 13.57
CA GLY A 59 -1.74 26.66 14.91
C GLY A 59 -2.69 26.00 15.91
N GLY A 60 -3.10 24.75 15.69
CA GLY A 60 -3.82 23.99 16.71
C GLY A 60 -2.87 23.50 17.83
N THR A 61 -3.28 23.66 19.09
CA THR A 61 -2.53 23.13 20.25
C THR A 61 -2.69 21.62 20.44
N ALA A 62 -3.63 21.02 19.72
CA ALA A 62 -3.89 19.58 19.75
C ALA A 62 -3.09 18.87 18.65
N GLN A 63 -2.61 17.67 18.98
CA GLN A 63 -1.92 16.80 18.04
C GLN A 63 -2.86 16.38 16.92
N ALA A 64 -2.40 16.50 15.67
CA ALA A 64 -3.15 16.03 14.52
C ALA A 64 -2.87 14.54 14.29
N SER A 65 -3.88 13.82 13.80
CA SER A 65 -3.77 12.42 13.41
C SER A 65 -4.57 12.16 12.15
N VAL A 66 -4.12 11.19 11.37
CA VAL A 66 -4.80 10.71 10.16
C VAL A 66 -5.15 9.25 10.41
N TRP A 67 -6.43 8.91 10.29
CA TRP A 67 -6.93 7.57 10.59
C TRP A 67 -7.30 6.77 9.35
N SER A 68 -7.49 7.43 8.21
CA SER A 68 -7.72 6.77 6.92
C SER A 68 -7.07 7.56 5.81
N VAL A 69 -6.45 6.85 4.87
CA VAL A 69 -5.93 7.41 3.62
C VAL A 69 -6.29 6.50 2.47
N LYS A 70 -7.07 7.03 1.53
CA LYS A 70 -7.42 6.32 0.30
C LYS A 70 -6.76 6.97 -0.89
N VAL A 71 -6.01 6.18 -1.67
CA VAL A 71 -5.27 6.65 -2.84
C VAL A 71 -5.91 6.06 -4.09
N VAL A 72 -6.28 6.90 -5.05
CA VAL A 72 -6.82 6.49 -6.35
C VAL A 72 -6.07 7.27 -7.44
N GLY A 73 -5.16 6.58 -8.12
CA GLY A 73 -4.29 7.17 -9.14
C GLY A 73 -3.45 8.32 -8.59
N ASN A 74 -3.70 9.54 -9.08
CA ASN A 74 -2.99 10.76 -8.67
C ASN A 74 -3.74 11.57 -7.61
N TYR A 75 -4.80 11.03 -7.00
CA TYR A 75 -5.57 11.69 -5.96
C TYR A 75 -5.57 10.85 -4.70
N ALA A 76 -5.64 11.51 -3.56
CA ALA A 76 -5.83 10.84 -2.29
C ALA A 76 -6.78 11.61 -1.40
N LEU A 77 -7.60 10.88 -0.65
CA LEU A 77 -8.47 11.43 0.37
C LEU A 77 -8.00 10.91 1.73
N ALA A 78 -7.62 11.83 2.61
CA ALA A 78 -7.17 11.52 3.96
C ALA A 78 -8.19 12.04 4.97
N HIS A 79 -8.55 11.20 5.94
CA HIS A 79 -9.41 11.59 7.04
C HIS A 79 -8.55 11.92 8.26
N TRP A 80 -8.76 13.12 8.81
CA TRP A 80 -7.93 13.66 9.87
C TRP A 80 -8.76 14.07 11.08
N LEU A 81 -8.09 14.10 12.23
CA LEU A 81 -8.63 14.55 13.50
C LEU A 81 -7.55 15.36 14.24
N GLN A 82 -7.93 16.51 14.78
CA GLN A 82 -7.10 17.37 15.61
C GLN A 82 -7.91 17.87 16.80
N GLY A 83 -7.72 17.25 17.96
CA GLY A 83 -8.56 17.48 19.14
C GLY A 83 -10.02 17.09 18.87
N HIS A 84 -10.92 18.08 18.87
CA HIS A 84 -12.35 17.89 18.58
C HIS A 84 -12.73 18.23 17.14
N ALA A 85 -11.80 18.82 16.36
CA ALA A 85 -12.00 19.11 14.95
C ALA A 85 -11.57 17.90 14.12
N GLY A 86 -12.31 17.59 13.07
CA GLY A 86 -11.95 16.53 12.15
C GLY A 86 -12.50 16.81 10.77
N GLY A 87 -12.04 16.04 9.79
CA GLY A 87 -12.53 16.18 8.45
C GLY A 87 -11.75 15.41 7.41
N GLN A 88 -11.76 15.95 6.20
CA GLN A 88 -11.21 15.35 4.98
C GLN A 88 -10.19 16.29 4.36
N ALA A 89 -9.07 15.74 3.92
CA ALA A 89 -8.07 16.42 3.13
C ALA A 89 -7.97 15.73 1.77
N LEU A 90 -8.19 16.50 0.70
CA LEU A 90 -7.94 16.05 -0.66
C LEU A 90 -6.51 16.43 -1.03
N LEU A 91 -5.75 15.44 -1.49
CA LEU A 91 -4.41 15.62 -2.01
C LEU A 91 -4.37 15.22 -3.48
N ARG A 92 -3.47 15.86 -4.22
CA ARG A 92 -3.15 15.53 -5.61
C ARG A 92 -1.65 15.32 -5.75
N ARG A 93 -1.30 14.29 -6.53
CA ARG A 93 0.07 13.99 -6.93
C ARG A 93 0.36 14.66 -8.26
N ALA A 94 1.41 15.47 -8.30
CA ALA A 94 1.98 16.03 -9.52
C ALA A 94 3.50 15.95 -9.43
N ASN A 95 4.19 15.61 -10.53
CA ASN A 95 5.66 15.47 -10.55
C ASN A 95 6.19 14.58 -9.42
N ASN A 96 5.49 13.48 -9.14
CA ASN A 96 5.82 12.53 -8.08
C ASN A 96 5.73 13.08 -6.64
N GLN A 97 5.18 14.28 -6.43
CA GLN A 97 5.00 14.92 -5.14
C GLN A 97 3.51 15.08 -4.80
N TRP A 98 3.15 14.84 -3.55
CA TRP A 98 1.80 15.07 -3.03
C TRP A 98 1.66 16.49 -2.52
N ALA A 99 0.55 17.14 -2.83
CA ALA A 99 0.18 18.45 -2.31
C ALA A 99 -1.28 18.44 -1.87
N ILE A 100 -1.58 19.16 -0.78
CA ILE A 100 -2.94 19.38 -0.32
C ILE A 100 -3.62 20.32 -1.30
N VAL A 101 -4.73 19.85 -1.89
CA VAL A 101 -5.61 20.64 -2.77
C VAL A 101 -6.64 21.36 -1.92
N GLN A 102 -7.22 20.66 -0.94
CA GLN A 102 -8.22 21.20 -0.05
C GLN A 102 -8.19 20.47 1.29
N LEU A 103 -8.34 21.22 2.37
CA LEU A 103 -8.55 20.69 3.71
C LEU A 103 -9.91 21.20 4.20
N GLY A 104 -10.80 20.31 4.62
CA GLY A 104 -12.15 20.67 5.02
C GLY A 104 -12.70 19.79 6.14
N GLY A 105 -13.85 20.17 6.71
CA GLY A 105 -14.45 19.52 7.88
C GLY A 105 -15.20 18.20 7.63
N GLY A 106 -14.97 17.51 6.51
CA GLY A 106 -15.49 16.17 6.27
C GLY A 106 -16.80 16.05 5.48
N ALA A 107 -17.21 17.08 4.75
CA ALA A 107 -18.41 17.08 3.90
C ALA A 107 -18.07 17.03 2.39
N MET A 108 -17.00 16.32 1.99
CA MET A 108 -16.67 16.18 0.58
C MET A 108 -17.59 15.15 -0.07
N ASP A 109 -18.39 15.60 -1.04
CA ASP A 109 -19.15 14.75 -1.94
C ASP A 109 -18.43 14.62 -3.30
N VAL A 110 -18.88 13.68 -4.13
CA VAL A 110 -18.46 13.54 -5.54
C VAL A 110 -18.45 14.89 -6.27
N SER A 111 -19.48 15.71 -6.09
CA SER A 111 -19.61 17.03 -6.70
C SER A 111 -18.49 17.97 -6.25
N THR A 112 -18.16 17.97 -4.96
CA THR A 112 -17.06 18.75 -4.37
C THR A 112 -15.73 18.28 -4.94
N LEU A 113 -15.48 16.97 -4.99
CA LEU A 113 -14.25 16.39 -5.53
C LEU A 113 -14.06 16.74 -7.02
N ARG A 114 -15.13 16.71 -7.81
CA ARG A 114 -15.15 17.14 -9.22
C ARG A 114 -14.76 18.62 -9.37
N GLN A 115 -15.32 19.49 -8.54
CA GLN A 115 -14.97 20.93 -8.53
C GLN A 115 -13.50 21.16 -8.13
N LEU A 116 -12.96 20.32 -7.26
CA LEU A 116 -11.55 20.34 -6.84
C LEU A 116 -10.61 19.69 -7.88
N GLY A 117 -11.14 19.23 -9.02
CA GLY A 117 -10.38 18.76 -10.16
C GLY A 117 -10.18 17.24 -10.21
N VAL A 118 -10.92 16.43 -9.45
CA VAL A 118 -11.00 14.99 -9.68
C VAL A 118 -11.70 14.74 -11.03
N PRO A 119 -11.09 13.97 -11.96
CA PRO A 119 -11.51 13.96 -13.36
C PRO A 119 -12.89 13.34 -13.59
N ASP A 120 -13.22 12.25 -12.89
CA ASP A 120 -14.44 11.47 -13.12
C ASP A 120 -15.12 11.05 -11.82
N ASP A 121 -16.44 10.84 -11.90
CA ASP A 121 -17.27 10.45 -10.76
C ASP A 121 -16.89 9.08 -10.20
N ALA A 122 -16.34 8.18 -11.03
CA ALA A 122 -15.89 6.86 -10.58
C ALA A 122 -14.69 6.96 -9.64
N THR A 123 -13.71 7.81 -9.99
CA THR A 123 -12.54 8.13 -9.15
C THR A 123 -12.98 8.82 -7.87
N ALA A 124 -13.88 9.80 -7.96
CA ALA A 124 -14.42 10.49 -6.79
C ALA A 124 -15.15 9.54 -5.84
N ARG A 125 -16.03 8.67 -6.35
CA ARG A 125 -16.69 7.62 -5.57
C ARG A 125 -15.69 6.63 -4.98
N SER A 126 -14.67 6.27 -5.73
CA SER A 126 -13.63 5.36 -5.24
C SER A 126 -12.87 5.97 -4.07
N LEU A 127 -12.59 7.28 -4.08
CA LEU A 127 -11.96 8.00 -2.97
C LEU A 127 -12.86 8.09 -1.73
N LEU A 128 -14.18 8.23 -1.93
CA LEU A 128 -15.16 8.35 -0.84
C LEU A 128 -15.63 7.02 -0.26
N ALA A 129 -15.41 5.91 -0.95
CA ALA A 129 -15.77 4.61 -0.44
C ALA A 129 -14.91 4.26 0.79
N GLU A 130 -15.54 3.75 1.84
CA GLU A 130 -14.87 3.28 3.07
C GLU A 130 -14.23 1.90 2.90
#